data_AF-A0A7S1HAG6-F1
#
_entry.id   AF-A0A7S1HAG6-F1
#
_cell.length_a   1.000
_cell.length_b   1.000
_cell.length_c   1.000
_cell.angle_alpha   90.00
_cell.angle_beta   90.00
_cell.angle_gamma   90.00
#
_symmetry.space_group_name_H-M   'P 1'
#
loop_
_entity.id
_entity.type
_entity.pdbx_description
1 polymer ?
#
loop_
_entity_poly.entity_id
_entity_poly.type
_entity_poly.pdbx_seq_one_letter_code
_entity_poly.pdbx_strand_id
1 'polypeptide(L)'
;MGSAIAAPVAALLARPAEQGGPHPAYFQRLSQALREAGIAQARLVIDLPRLRANLAAIGQHTARTGMPLRAVLKSLPSLPLMDELARAWQSPRVMAFNAAQLQQLLAARPGAEALLGKPLPVAAAAQVLAALPA
;
A
#
# COMPACT_ATOMS: atom_id res chain seq x y z
N MET A 1 61.18 -6.21 -0.76
CA MET A 1 60.14 -7.24 -0.54
C MET A 1 58.80 -6.57 -0.75
N GLY A 2 58.24 -6.76 -1.94
CA GLY A 2 57.12 -5.97 -2.45
C GLY A 2 55.84 -6.77 -2.69
N SER A 3 54.80 -5.99 -2.99
CA SER A 3 53.52 -6.32 -3.61
C SER A 3 52.45 -7.02 -2.77
N ALA A 4 51.39 -6.26 -2.48
CA ALA A 4 50.02 -6.76 -2.37
C ALA A 4 49.03 -5.61 -2.65
N ILE A 5 48.77 -5.30 -3.92
CA ILE A 5 47.74 -4.33 -4.36
C ILE A 5 46.81 -4.94 -5.43
N ALA A 6 46.71 -6.28 -5.53
CA ALA A 6 45.98 -6.94 -6.61
C ALA A 6 44.47 -7.15 -6.33
N ALA A 7 44.01 -6.99 -5.09
CA ALA A 7 42.63 -7.31 -4.72
C ALA A 7 41.52 -6.36 -5.23
N PRO A 8 41.68 -5.01 -5.25
CA PRO A 8 40.56 -4.12 -5.60
C PRO A 8 40.17 -4.17 -7.09
N VAL A 9 41.11 -4.51 -7.99
CA VAL A 9 40.84 -4.56 -9.44
C VAL A 9 40.00 -5.79 -9.82
N ALA A 10 40.25 -6.94 -9.19
CA ALA A 10 39.49 -8.17 -9.45
C ALA A 10 38.00 -8.02 -9.05
N ALA A 11 37.72 -7.30 -7.96
CA ALA A 11 36.35 -7.03 -7.50
C ALA A 11 35.57 -6.07 -8.43
N LEU A 12 36.26 -5.13 -9.11
CA LEU A 12 35.64 -4.25 -10.10
C LEU A 12 35.27 -4.98 -11.39
N LEU A 13 36.05 -5.99 -11.80
CA LEU A 13 35.80 -6.80 -12.99
C LEU A 13 34.72 -7.88 -12.78
N ALA A 14 34.53 -8.34 -11.54
CA ALA A 14 33.48 -9.29 -11.17
C ALA A 14 32.12 -8.63 -10.91
N ARG A 15 32.03 -7.30 -11.04
CA ARG A 15 30.81 -6.55 -10.78
C ARG A 15 29.82 -6.82 -11.94
N PRO A 16 28.62 -7.37 -11.67
CA PRO A 16 27.64 -7.62 -12.73
C PRO A 16 27.33 -6.30 -13.44
N ALA A 17 27.21 -6.36 -14.77
CA ALA A 17 26.89 -5.18 -15.56
C ALA A 17 25.56 -4.61 -15.06
N GLU A 18 25.57 -3.32 -14.69
CA GLU A 18 24.36 -2.58 -14.34
C GLU A 18 23.43 -2.57 -15.57
N GLN A 19 22.40 -3.41 -15.56
CA GLN A 19 21.37 -3.44 -16.58
C GLN A 19 20.37 -2.30 -16.35
N GLY A 20 20.84 -1.06 -16.45
CA GLY A 20 20.05 0.15 -16.34
C GLY A 20 19.70 0.71 -17.71
N GLY A 21 18.62 0.23 -18.34
CA GLY A 21 18.04 0.90 -19.51
C GLY A 21 17.36 2.22 -19.13
N PRO A 22 17.14 3.15 -20.08
CA PRO A 22 16.41 4.38 -19.80
C PRO A 22 15.02 4.05 -19.25
N HIS A 23 14.63 4.73 -18.17
CA HIS A 23 13.31 4.52 -17.57
C HIS A 23 12.20 4.80 -18.58
N PRO A 24 11.06 4.08 -18.54
CA PRO A 24 9.89 4.41 -19.34
C PRO A 24 9.48 5.89 -19.19
N ALA A 25 8.93 6.50 -20.24
CA ALA A 25 8.57 7.93 -20.26
C ALA A 25 7.68 8.36 -19.07
N TYR A 26 6.84 7.46 -18.57
CA TYR A 26 6.05 7.68 -17.36
C TYR A 26 6.93 8.04 -16.14
N PHE A 27 7.96 7.25 -15.85
CA PHE A 27 8.85 7.47 -14.72
C PHE A 27 9.79 8.65 -14.96
N GLN A 28 10.21 8.90 -16.21
CA GLN A 28 11.00 10.09 -16.53
C GLN A 28 10.25 11.39 -16.20
N ARG A 29 8.96 11.47 -16.57
CA ARG A 29 8.10 12.62 -16.23
C ARG A 29 7.91 12.76 -14.72
N LEU A 30 7.72 11.65 -14.01
CA LEU A 30 7.59 11.69 -12.55
C LEU A 30 8.90 12.20 -11.89
N SER A 31 10.05 11.69 -12.32
CA SER A 31 11.35 12.15 -11.83
C SER A 31 11.59 13.63 -12.14
N GLN A 32 11.16 14.11 -13.31
CA GLN A 32 11.23 15.52 -13.66
C GLN A 32 10.36 16.38 -12.76
N ALA A 33 9.09 16.01 -12.55
CA ALA A 33 8.17 16.74 -11.68
C ALA A 33 8.69 16.82 -10.23
N LEU A 34 9.31 15.74 -9.72
CA LEU A 34 9.94 15.75 -8.40
C LEU A 34 11.12 16.73 -8.32
N ARG A 35 11.97 16.79 -9.37
CA ARG A 35 13.08 17.75 -9.44
C ARG A 35 12.60 19.19 -9.49
N GLU A 36 11.61 19.47 -10.34
CA GLU A 36 11.01 20.80 -10.47
C GLU A 36 10.36 21.26 -9.15
N ALA A 37 9.76 20.34 -8.39
CA ALA A 37 9.23 20.61 -7.06
C ALA A 37 10.29 20.71 -5.95
N GLY A 38 11.58 20.58 -6.26
CA GLY A 38 12.67 20.62 -5.28
C GLY A 38 12.70 19.41 -4.32
N ILE A 39 12.04 18.31 -4.67
CA ILE A 39 11.97 17.10 -3.85
C ILE A 39 13.17 16.21 -4.18
N ALA A 40 14.18 16.24 -3.30
CA ALA A 40 15.43 15.53 -3.48
C ALA A 40 15.60 14.30 -2.56
N GLN A 41 14.72 14.12 -1.57
CA GLN A 41 14.73 12.96 -0.67
C GLN A 41 13.87 11.81 -1.20
N ALA A 42 14.08 10.60 -0.70
CA ALA A 42 13.22 9.45 -1.00
C ALA A 42 11.75 9.75 -0.66
N ARG A 43 10.85 9.48 -1.61
CA ARG A 43 9.40 9.67 -1.45
C ARG A 43 8.63 8.49 -2.01
N LEU A 44 7.51 8.17 -1.36
CA LEU A 44 6.47 7.32 -1.92
C LEU A 44 5.48 8.20 -2.69
N VAL A 45 5.27 7.89 -3.98
CA VAL A 45 4.26 8.56 -4.80
C VAL A 45 3.16 7.58 -5.13
N ILE A 46 1.91 8.01 -4.98
CA ILE A 46 0.72 7.24 -5.33
C ILE A 46 0.03 7.94 -6.50
N ASP A 47 -0.04 7.28 -7.65
CA ASP A 47 -0.80 7.76 -8.81
C ASP A 47 -2.30 7.50 -8.55
N LEU A 48 -2.99 8.51 -8.01
CA LEU A 48 -4.42 8.44 -7.70
C LEU A 48 -5.30 8.24 -8.95
N PRO A 49 -5.05 8.89 -10.10
CA PRO A 49 -5.77 8.58 -11.34
C PRO A 49 -5.69 7.09 -11.73
N ARG A 50 -4.49 6.49 -11.73
CA ARG A 50 -4.33 5.06 -12.03
C ARG A 50 -4.99 4.17 -10.98
N LEU A 51 -4.87 4.54 -9.70
CA LEU A 51 -5.58 3.85 -8.62
C LEU A 51 -7.09 3.80 -8.91
N ARG A 52 -7.71 4.96 -9.18
CA ARG A 52 -9.15 5.06 -9.46
C ARG A 52 -9.57 4.26 -10.69
N ALA A 53 -8.77 4.28 -11.75
CA ALA A 53 -9.02 3.44 -12.93
C ALA A 53 -9.02 1.94 -12.59
N ASN A 54 -8.06 1.49 -11.76
CA ASN A 54 -8.03 0.12 -11.28
C ASN A 54 -9.22 -0.22 -10.38
N LEU A 55 -9.64 0.70 -9.50
CA LEU A 55 -10.81 0.51 -8.65
C LEU A 55 -12.09 0.36 -9.49
N ALA A 56 -12.24 1.17 -10.54
CA ALA A 56 -13.36 1.06 -11.47
C ALA A 56 -13.37 -0.29 -12.20
N ALA A 57 -12.21 -0.75 -12.69
CA ALA A 57 -12.08 -2.06 -13.32
C ALA A 57 -12.43 -3.21 -12.36
N ILE A 58 -11.97 -3.15 -11.11
CA ILE A 58 -12.32 -4.14 -10.08
C ILE A 58 -13.81 -4.08 -9.74
N GLY A 59 -14.41 -2.89 -9.69
CA GLY A 59 -15.84 -2.69 -9.41
C GLY A 59 -16.77 -3.39 -10.41
N GLN A 60 -16.31 -3.58 -11.66
CA GLN A 60 -17.04 -4.36 -12.66
C GLN A 60 -17.25 -5.83 -12.23
N HIS A 61 -16.41 -6.36 -11.34
CA HIS A 61 -16.62 -7.68 -10.74
C HIS A 61 -17.98 -7.75 -10.04
N THR A 62 -18.26 -6.82 -9.13
CA THR A 62 -19.53 -6.80 -8.39
C THR A 62 -20.73 -6.64 -9.32
N ALA A 63 -20.62 -5.78 -10.34
CA ALA A 63 -21.68 -5.62 -11.33
C ALA A 63 -21.98 -6.91 -12.09
N ARG A 64 -20.95 -7.73 -12.38
CA ARG A 64 -21.07 -8.98 -13.15
C ARG A 64 -21.51 -10.18 -12.30
N THR A 65 -21.05 -10.27 -11.06
CA THR A 65 -21.23 -11.47 -10.22
C THR A 65 -22.24 -11.28 -9.09
N GLY A 66 -22.61 -10.04 -8.78
CA GLY A 66 -23.34 -9.70 -7.57
C GLY A 66 -22.50 -9.86 -6.28
N MET A 67 -21.23 -10.26 -6.38
CA MET A 67 -20.40 -10.49 -5.21
C MET A 67 -19.85 -9.16 -4.69
N PRO A 68 -20.11 -8.83 -3.41
CA PRO A 68 -19.70 -7.57 -2.83
C PRO A 68 -18.20 -7.55 -2.56
N LEU A 69 -17.56 -6.41 -2.83
CA LEU A 69 -16.13 -6.21 -2.58
C LEU A 69 -15.87 -5.78 -1.13
N ARG A 70 -14.73 -6.22 -0.61
CA ARG A 70 -14.21 -5.87 0.70
C ARG A 70 -12.77 -5.38 0.56
N ALA A 71 -12.51 -4.17 1.03
CA ALA A 71 -11.17 -3.61 1.04
C ALA A 71 -10.31 -4.28 2.13
N VAL A 72 -9.02 -4.50 1.88
CA VAL A 72 -8.17 -5.33 2.77
C VAL A 72 -7.05 -4.47 3.36
N LEU A 73 -7.05 -4.28 4.68
CA LEU A 73 -6.09 -3.40 5.37
C LEU A 73 -4.66 -3.94 5.44
N LYS A 74 -4.43 -5.23 5.13
CA LYS A 74 -3.10 -5.84 5.22
C LYS A 74 -2.07 -5.18 4.29
N SER A 75 -2.45 -4.94 3.05
CA SER A 75 -1.57 -4.44 1.97
C SER A 75 -1.78 -2.95 1.72
N LEU A 76 -2.87 -2.39 2.21
CA LEU A 76 -3.20 -0.97 2.08
C LEU A 76 -3.52 -0.35 3.45
N PRO A 77 -2.54 -0.24 4.37
CA PRO A 77 -2.75 0.31 5.72
C PRO A 77 -2.84 1.85 5.69
N SER A 78 -3.77 2.40 4.89
CA SER A 78 -3.99 3.84 4.73
C SER A 78 -5.48 4.13 4.72
N LEU A 79 -6.00 4.67 5.82
CA LEU A 79 -7.43 4.98 5.95
C LEU A 79 -7.94 5.91 4.84
N PRO A 80 -7.23 6.99 4.44
CA PRO A 80 -7.68 7.83 3.33
C PRO A 80 -7.81 7.08 1.99
N LEU A 81 -6.91 6.13 1.71
CA LEU A 81 -7.04 5.30 0.50
C LEU A 81 -8.18 4.29 0.64
N MET A 82 -8.39 3.74 1.83
CA MET A 82 -9.55 2.89 2.10
C MET A 82 -10.87 3.65 1.90
N ASP A 83 -10.92 4.94 2.20
CA ASP A 83 -12.08 5.79 1.90
C ASP A 83 -12.28 5.98 0.39
N GLU A 84 -11.21 6.06 -0.42
CA GLU A 84 -11.32 6.06 -1.88
C GLU A 84 -11.90 4.74 -2.41
N LEU A 85 -11.46 3.60 -1.85
CA LEU A 85 -11.98 2.26 -2.17
C LEU A 85 -13.47 2.15 -1.80
N ALA A 86 -13.84 2.56 -0.59
CA ALA A 86 -15.20 2.50 -0.09
C ALA A 86 -16.15 3.35 -0.95
N ARG A 87 -15.71 4.55 -1.38
CA ARG A 87 -16.46 5.39 -2.32
C ARG A 87 -16.59 4.75 -3.71
N ALA A 88 -15.49 4.26 -4.27
CA ALA A 88 -15.48 3.68 -5.61
C ALA A 88 -16.36 2.43 -5.74
N TRP A 89 -16.43 1.62 -4.68
CA TRP A 89 -17.22 0.38 -4.66
C TRP A 89 -18.55 0.51 -3.93
N GLN A 90 -18.87 1.69 -3.41
CA GLN A 90 -20.04 1.95 -2.56
C GLN A 90 -20.20 0.90 -1.45
N SER A 91 -19.08 0.55 -0.82
CA SER A 91 -18.99 -0.57 0.13
C SER A 91 -18.29 -0.13 1.41
N PRO A 92 -18.94 -0.22 2.59
CA PRO A 92 -18.31 0.05 3.87
C PRO A 92 -17.44 -1.11 4.37
N ARG A 93 -17.29 -2.17 3.55
CA ARG A 93 -16.75 -3.46 3.98
C ARG A 93 -15.24 -3.45 3.98
N VAL A 94 -14.65 -3.75 5.13
CA VAL A 94 -13.20 -3.82 5.32
C VAL A 94 -12.80 -5.16 5.94
N MET A 95 -11.66 -5.73 5.55
CA MET A 95 -11.04 -6.86 6.23
C MET A 95 -9.82 -6.38 7.02
N ALA A 96 -9.86 -6.57 8.34
CA ALA A 96 -8.77 -6.24 9.27
C ALA A 96 -8.06 -7.52 9.73
N PHE A 97 -6.77 -7.43 10.05
CA PHE A 97 -5.95 -8.60 10.35
C PHE A 97 -5.38 -8.59 11.77
N ASN A 98 -5.52 -7.52 12.56
CA ASN A 98 -5.12 -7.53 13.96
C ASN A 98 -5.93 -6.49 14.77
N ALA A 99 -5.84 -6.55 16.10
CA ALA A 99 -6.57 -5.64 17.00
C ALA A 99 -6.25 -4.17 16.75
N ALA A 100 -4.97 -3.82 16.57
CA ALA A 100 -4.55 -2.43 16.36
C ALA A 100 -5.18 -1.84 15.08
N GLN A 101 -5.13 -2.58 13.97
CA GLN A 101 -5.78 -2.19 12.72
C GLN A 101 -7.29 -2.04 12.89
N LEU A 102 -7.93 -2.99 13.56
CA LEU A 102 -9.37 -2.96 13.78
C LEU A 102 -9.78 -1.75 14.62
N GLN A 103 -9.07 -1.50 15.73
CA GLN A 103 -9.34 -0.37 16.62
C GLN A 103 -9.12 0.97 15.90
N GLN A 104 -8.02 1.13 15.17
CA GLN A 104 -7.75 2.34 14.39
C GLN A 104 -8.82 2.58 13.33
N LEU A 105 -9.25 1.53 12.63
CA LEU A 105 -10.33 1.62 11.64
C LEU A 105 -11.63 2.06 12.30
N LEU A 106 -12.10 1.37 13.33
CA LEU A 106 -13.41 1.61 13.92
C LEU A 106 -13.47 2.93 14.68
N ALA A 107 -12.37 3.36 15.30
CA ALA A 107 -12.28 4.68 15.93
C ALA A 107 -12.38 5.81 14.88
N ALA A 108 -11.72 5.65 13.74
CA ALA A 108 -11.75 6.66 12.68
C ALA A 108 -13.01 6.59 11.80
N ARG A 109 -13.58 5.40 11.61
CA ARG A 109 -14.70 5.12 10.71
C ARG A 109 -15.69 4.18 11.41
N PRO A 110 -16.52 4.68 12.33
CA PRO A 110 -17.47 3.86 13.09
C PRO A 110 -18.47 3.09 12.21
N GLY A 111 -18.79 3.60 11.03
CA GLY A 111 -19.67 2.93 10.06
C GLY A 111 -19.00 1.84 9.21
N ALA A 112 -17.72 1.51 9.44
CA ALA A 112 -17.05 0.46 8.69
C ALA A 112 -17.54 -0.93 9.11
N GLU A 113 -17.93 -1.76 8.15
CA GLU A 113 -18.28 -3.16 8.39
C GLU A 113 -17.00 -3.99 8.37
N ALA A 114 -16.38 -4.22 9.53
CA ALA A 114 -15.12 -4.95 9.62
C ALA A 114 -15.33 -6.48 9.71
N LEU A 115 -14.60 -7.23 8.88
CA LEU A 115 -14.45 -8.68 8.99
C LEU A 115 -13.02 -9.00 9.40
N LEU A 116 -12.84 -9.97 10.29
CA LEU A 116 -11.53 -10.42 10.72
C LEU A 116 -10.96 -11.43 9.72
N GLY A 117 -9.79 -11.11 9.14
CA GLY A 117 -9.08 -11.99 8.22
C GLY A 117 -8.31 -13.13 8.90
N LYS A 118 -8.20 -13.10 10.22
CA LYS A 118 -7.67 -14.18 11.06
C LYS A 118 -8.35 -14.19 12.43
N PRO A 119 -8.35 -15.32 13.15
CA PRO A 119 -8.87 -15.36 14.51
C PRO A 119 -8.21 -14.30 15.40
N LEU A 120 -9.05 -13.55 16.13
CA LEU A 120 -8.59 -12.57 17.11
C LEU A 120 -8.76 -13.18 18.52
N PRO A 121 -7.72 -13.19 19.36
CA PRO A 121 -7.86 -13.68 20.74
C PRO A 121 -8.97 -12.94 21.49
N VAL A 122 -9.72 -13.66 22.33
CA VAL A 122 -10.88 -13.09 23.06
C VAL A 122 -10.51 -11.86 23.88
N ALA A 123 -9.34 -11.87 24.54
CA ALA A 123 -8.85 -10.73 25.31
C ALA A 123 -8.61 -9.49 24.42
N ALA A 124 -8.08 -9.68 23.22
CA ALA A 124 -7.85 -8.60 22.27
C ALA A 124 -9.18 -8.07 21.69
N ALA A 125 -10.14 -8.95 21.41
CA ALA A 125 -11.48 -8.56 20.99
C ALA A 125 -12.19 -7.72 22.07
N ALA A 126 -12.10 -8.13 23.34
CA ALA A 126 -12.67 -7.40 24.47
C ALA A 126 -12.07 -5.99 24.60
N GLN A 127 -10.74 -5.86 24.45
CA GLN A 127 -10.07 -4.55 24.45
C GLN A 127 -10.54 -3.63 23.32
N VAL A 128 -10.69 -4.18 22.10
CA VAL A 128 -11.19 -3.39 20.97
C VAL A 128 -12.60 -2.89 21.27
N LEU A 129 -13.51 -3.77 21.71
CA LEU A 129 -14.89 -3.41 22.00
C LEU A 129 -15.01 -2.36 23.12
N ALA A 130 -14.20 -2.48 24.18
CA ALA A 130 -14.18 -1.52 25.28
C ALA A 130 -13.64 -0.13 24.87
N ALA A 131 -12.85 -0.05 23.80
CA ALA A 131 -12.27 1.19 23.29
C ALA A 131 -13.15 1.89 22.23
N LEU A 132 -14.26 1.28 21.81
CA LEU A 132 -15.18 1.90 20.86
C LEU A 132 -16.03 2.98 21.56
N PRO A 133 -16.29 4.11 20.89
CA PRO A 133 -17.24 5.09 21.39
C PRO A 133 -18.65 4.45 21.51
N ALA A 134 -19.40 4.88 22.53
CA ALA A 134 -20.77 4.45 22.79
C ALA A 134 -21.75 4.92 21.71
#